data_AF-A0A4Z1ST52-F1
#
_entry.id   AF-A0A4Z1ST52-F1
#
_cell.length_a   1.000
_cell.length_b   1.000
_cell.length_c   1.000
_cell.angle_alpha   90.00
_cell.angle_beta   90.00
_cell.angle_gamma   90.00
#
_symmetry.space_group_name_H-M   'P 1'
#
loop_
_entity.id
_entity.type
_entity.pdbx_description
1 polymer ?
#
loop_
_entity_poly.entity_id
_entity_poly.type
_entity_poly.pdbx_seq_one_letter_code
_entity_poly.pdbx_strand_id
1 'polypeptide(L)'
;MTSRDSISFGSSDQSTLQRVHHLQLFRGLTQCFDIVERHFSQHPDLYRDVGAIDVVHGLYDQWEQTGRLELHEIMEAATITSLAKLMIKNAINHDGHILFSSSFLHTIQGYLKPPSTPTPTTSVLTVRREIYHLFNTHLSEAQRRLLLLILAHLRRVTTFAKHLTSQVLELCWLPTIIGIDSLQQYRGLLVLLIDSIAITTTT
;
A
#
# COMPACT_ATOMS: atom_id res chain seq x y z
N MET A 1 14.73 -41.66 32.79
CA MET A 1 15.32 -40.32 32.65
C MET A 1 16.07 -40.27 31.34
N THR A 2 15.60 -39.47 30.38
CA THR A 2 16.35 -38.46 29.60
C THR A 2 15.40 -37.92 28.54
N SER A 3 15.06 -36.65 28.69
CA SER A 3 14.26 -35.84 27.77
C SER A 3 14.89 -35.83 26.38
N ARG A 4 14.04 -35.96 25.35
CA ARG A 4 14.37 -35.58 23.97
C ARG A 4 14.11 -34.08 23.84
N ASP A 5 15.18 -33.31 23.78
CA ASP A 5 15.12 -31.92 23.34
C ASP A 5 14.69 -31.88 21.86
N SER A 6 13.55 -31.24 21.63
CA SER A 6 13.01 -30.99 20.30
C SER A 6 13.61 -29.69 19.81
N ILE A 7 14.60 -29.77 18.92
CA ILE A 7 15.25 -28.58 18.35
C ILE A 7 14.31 -27.97 17.30
N SER A 8 13.80 -26.78 17.60
CA SER A 8 13.00 -25.95 16.70
C SER A 8 13.90 -25.23 15.69
N PHE A 9 14.05 -25.80 14.49
CA PHE A 9 14.81 -25.21 13.37
C PHE A 9 13.92 -24.48 12.34
N GLY A 10 12.61 -24.42 12.52
CA GLY A 10 11.67 -23.99 11.46
C GLY A 10 11.30 -22.50 11.40
N SER A 11 11.58 -21.70 12.43
CA SER A 11 11.06 -20.31 12.52
C SER A 11 11.97 -19.24 11.92
N SER A 12 13.28 -19.50 11.83
CA SER A 12 14.26 -18.51 11.37
C SER A 12 14.23 -18.30 9.85
N ASP A 13 14.04 -19.37 9.07
CA ASP A 13 13.99 -19.31 7.61
C ASP A 13 12.74 -18.61 7.08
N GLN A 14 11.56 -18.88 7.68
CA GLN A 14 10.32 -18.20 7.28
C GLN A 14 10.37 -16.69 7.53
N SER A 15 10.96 -16.27 8.66
CA SER A 15 11.13 -14.85 8.98
C SER A 15 12.09 -14.14 8.01
N THR A 16 13.08 -14.87 7.49
CA THR A 16 14.06 -14.35 6.53
C THR A 16 13.43 -14.22 5.15
N LEU A 17 12.71 -15.25 4.69
CA LEU A 17 11.99 -15.24 3.41
C LEU A 17 10.94 -14.12 3.35
N GLN A 18 10.17 -13.93 4.43
CA GLN A 18 9.17 -12.84 4.49
C GLN A 18 9.84 -11.46 4.41
N ARG A 19 10.99 -11.26 5.07
CA ARG A 19 11.75 -10.01 4.96
C ARG A 19 12.28 -9.76 3.55
N VAL A 20 12.79 -10.80 2.88
CA VAL A 20 13.27 -10.68 1.50
C VAL A 20 12.12 -10.31 0.57
N HIS A 21 10.96 -10.94 0.71
CA HIS A 21 9.78 -10.64 -0.07
C HIS A 21 9.28 -9.20 0.12
N HIS A 22 9.18 -8.73 1.38
CA HIS A 22 8.84 -7.33 1.68
C HIS A 22 9.84 -6.35 1.05
N LEU A 23 11.14 -6.65 1.11
CA LEU A 23 12.18 -5.79 0.56
C LEU A 23 12.12 -5.74 -0.97
N GLN A 24 11.88 -6.88 -1.63
CA GLN A 24 11.71 -6.93 -3.08
C GLN A 24 10.49 -6.10 -3.50
N LEU A 25 9.33 -6.34 -2.89
CA LEU A 25 8.10 -5.59 -3.15
C LEU A 25 8.30 -4.08 -2.95
N PHE A 26 8.95 -3.69 -1.84
CA PHE A 26 9.28 -2.29 -1.58
C PHE A 26 10.10 -1.67 -2.71
N ARG A 27 11.13 -2.38 -3.21
CA ARG A 27 11.97 -1.90 -4.32
C ARG A 27 11.20 -1.77 -5.62
N GLY A 28 10.40 -2.78 -5.97
CA GLY A 28 9.62 -2.75 -7.20
C GLY A 28 8.56 -1.65 -7.20
N LEU A 29 7.85 -1.46 -6.08
CA LEU A 29 6.93 -0.35 -5.93
C LEU A 29 7.61 1.01 -5.99
N THR A 30 8.79 1.14 -5.38
CA THR A 30 9.60 2.38 -5.48
C THR A 30 9.90 2.69 -6.94
N GLN A 31 10.32 1.70 -7.73
CA GLN A 31 10.57 1.88 -9.17
C GLN A 31 9.30 2.33 -9.91
N CYS A 32 8.16 1.63 -9.73
CA CYS A 32 6.89 2.02 -10.34
C CYS A 32 6.49 3.47 -9.99
N PHE A 33 6.55 3.82 -8.71
CA PHE A 33 6.18 5.15 -8.22
C PHE A 33 7.11 6.25 -8.73
N ASP A 34 8.42 6.00 -8.76
CA ASP A 34 9.40 6.93 -9.32
C ASP A 34 9.14 7.20 -10.81
N ILE A 35 8.79 6.16 -11.59
CA ILE A 35 8.46 6.30 -13.01
C ILE A 35 7.20 7.14 -13.17
N VAL A 36 6.14 6.84 -12.39
CA VAL A 36 4.88 7.58 -12.41
C VAL A 36 5.10 9.06 -12.10
N GLU A 37 5.85 9.36 -11.04
CA GLU A 37 6.11 10.73 -10.61
C GLU A 37 6.93 11.51 -11.64
N ARG A 38 7.92 10.88 -12.29
CA ARG A 38 8.80 11.55 -13.27
C ARG A 38 8.16 11.72 -14.64
N HIS A 39 7.41 10.74 -15.11
CA HIS A 39 6.97 10.69 -16.52
C HIS A 39 5.47 10.86 -16.71
N PHE A 40 4.65 10.55 -15.70
CA PHE A 40 3.19 10.47 -15.85
C PHE A 40 2.42 11.38 -14.90
N SER A 41 3.08 12.36 -14.29
CA SER A 41 2.46 13.27 -13.33
C SER A 41 1.27 14.08 -13.89
N GLN A 42 1.24 14.28 -15.21
CA GLN A 42 0.17 15.02 -15.89
C GLN A 42 -0.85 14.12 -16.61
N HIS A 43 -0.72 12.80 -16.51
CA HIS A 43 -1.61 11.88 -17.22
C HIS A 43 -3.04 11.94 -16.64
N PRO A 44 -4.09 12.23 -17.45
CA PRO A 44 -5.45 12.53 -16.95
C PRO A 44 -6.18 11.33 -16.34
N ASP A 45 -5.79 10.12 -16.73
CA ASP A 45 -6.43 8.87 -16.29
C ASP A 45 -5.47 7.98 -15.49
N LEU A 46 -4.45 8.59 -14.88
CA LEU A 46 -3.51 7.89 -14.02
C LEU A 46 -4.25 7.11 -12.91
N TYR A 47 -3.91 5.83 -12.74
CA TYR A 47 -4.59 4.87 -11.85
C TYR A 47 -6.04 4.49 -12.20
N ARG A 48 -6.68 5.14 -13.18
CA ARG A 48 -8.03 4.78 -13.65
C ARG A 48 -7.97 3.79 -14.79
N ASP A 49 -7.04 4.00 -15.71
CA ASP A 49 -6.84 3.11 -16.85
C ASP A 49 -6.23 1.77 -16.44
N VAL A 50 -6.52 0.76 -17.26
CA VAL A 50 -6.02 -0.60 -17.09
C VAL A 50 -5.01 -0.86 -18.20
N GLY A 51 -3.79 -1.21 -17.82
CA GLY A 51 -2.75 -1.61 -18.78
C GLY A 51 -3.11 -2.93 -19.47
N ALA A 52 -2.51 -3.17 -20.63
CA ALA A 52 -2.70 -4.44 -21.33
C ALA A 52 -2.25 -5.61 -20.44
N ILE A 53 -3.17 -6.53 -20.15
CA ILE A 53 -3.00 -7.61 -19.16
C ILE A 53 -1.73 -8.41 -19.44
N ASP A 54 -1.54 -8.85 -20.68
CA ASP A 54 -0.38 -9.67 -21.07
C ASP A 54 0.95 -8.94 -20.83
N VAL A 55 0.99 -7.63 -21.10
CA VAL A 55 2.18 -6.80 -20.89
C VAL A 55 2.45 -6.63 -19.39
N VAL A 56 1.42 -6.34 -18.60
CA VAL A 56 1.53 -6.17 -17.15
C VAL A 56 2.00 -7.47 -16.48
N HIS A 57 1.45 -8.61 -16.87
CA HIS A 57 1.88 -9.91 -16.36
C HIS A 57 3.30 -10.26 -16.79
N GLY A 58 3.67 -10.03 -18.05
CA GLY A 58 5.05 -10.26 -18.51
C GLY A 58 6.08 -9.44 -17.73
N LEU A 59 5.76 -8.18 -17.41
CA LEU A 59 6.61 -7.33 -16.58
C LEU A 59 6.69 -7.78 -15.12
N TYR A 60 5.56 -8.26 -14.57
CA TYR A 60 5.54 -8.83 -13.22
C TYR A 60 6.46 -10.06 -13.15
N ASP A 61 6.35 -10.98 -14.10
CA ASP A 61 7.17 -12.19 -14.15
C ASP A 61 8.66 -11.85 -14.32
N GLN A 62 8.99 -10.90 -15.20
CA GLN A 62 10.36 -10.40 -15.36
C GLN A 62 10.91 -9.80 -14.07
N TRP A 63 10.11 -8.97 -13.39
CA TRP A 63 10.51 -8.36 -12.13
C TRP A 63 10.72 -9.39 -11.02
N GLU A 64 9.85 -10.40 -10.93
CA GLU A 64 9.96 -11.46 -9.94
C GLU A 64 11.26 -12.27 -10.12
N GLN A 65 11.65 -12.52 -11.38
CA GLN A 65 12.87 -13.24 -11.73
C GLN A 65 14.15 -12.42 -11.52
N THR A 66 14.14 -11.13 -11.87
CA THR A 66 15.36 -10.31 -11.94
C THR A 66 15.50 -9.32 -10.77
N GLY A 67 14.41 -9.07 -10.05
CA GLY A 67 14.30 -8.01 -9.03
C GLY A 67 14.36 -6.59 -9.60
N ARG A 68 14.23 -6.41 -10.92
CA ARG A 68 14.36 -5.13 -11.61
C ARG A 68 13.28 -4.98 -12.68
N LEU A 69 12.75 -3.76 -12.81
CA LEU A 69 11.94 -3.37 -13.95
C LEU A 69 12.84 -2.81 -15.05
N GLU A 70 12.96 -3.54 -16.15
CA GLU A 70 13.60 -3.01 -17.36
C GLU A 70 12.52 -2.31 -18.18
N LEU A 71 12.59 -0.98 -18.21
CA LEU A 71 11.62 -0.19 -18.94
C LEU A 71 12.04 -0.10 -20.39
N HIS A 72 11.11 -0.41 -21.29
CA HIS A 72 11.24 -0.06 -22.70
C HIS A 72 10.80 1.39 -22.93
N GLU A 73 11.36 2.04 -23.94
CA GLU A 73 11.18 3.49 -24.21
C GLU A 73 9.71 3.90 -24.44
N ILE A 74 8.80 2.95 -24.67
CA ILE A 74 7.37 3.19 -24.88
C ILE A 74 6.58 2.36 -23.86
N MET A 75 6.55 2.83 -22.61
CA MET A 75 5.64 2.28 -21.61
C MET A 75 4.52 3.28 -21.31
N GLU A 76 3.29 2.80 -21.35
CA GLU A 76 2.11 3.59 -21.02
C GLU A 76 1.93 3.73 -19.51
N ALA A 77 1.39 4.87 -19.06
CA ALA A 77 1.08 5.11 -17.65
C ALA A 77 0.16 4.02 -17.06
N ALA A 78 -0.82 3.55 -17.84
CA ALA A 78 -1.74 2.49 -17.45
C ALA A 78 -1.01 1.18 -17.12
N THR A 79 0.05 0.84 -17.86
CA THR A 79 0.85 -0.37 -17.65
C THR A 79 1.62 -0.30 -16.34
N ILE A 80 2.34 0.79 -16.07
CA ILE A 80 3.13 0.94 -14.84
C ILE A 80 2.22 0.99 -13.60
N THR A 81 1.11 1.72 -13.68
CA THR A 81 0.18 1.82 -12.55
C THR A 81 -0.57 0.52 -12.29
N SER A 82 -0.91 -0.23 -13.33
CA SER A 82 -1.51 -1.58 -13.20
C SER A 82 -0.51 -2.59 -12.64
N LEU A 83 0.77 -2.51 -13.03
CA LEU A 83 1.83 -3.33 -12.46
C LEU A 83 1.99 -3.09 -10.96
N ALA A 84 2.05 -1.84 -10.51
CA ALA A 84 2.13 -1.52 -9.09
C ALA A 84 0.96 -2.11 -8.28
N LYS A 85 -0.27 -2.04 -8.83
CA LYS A 85 -1.46 -2.66 -8.21
C LYS A 85 -1.35 -4.20 -8.20
N LEU A 86 -0.90 -4.81 -9.30
CA LEU A 86 -0.73 -6.27 -9.40
C LEU A 86 0.27 -6.78 -8.37
N MET A 87 1.42 -6.09 -8.21
CA MET A 87 2.43 -6.44 -7.21
C MET A 87 1.86 -6.46 -5.80
N ILE A 88 1.10 -5.43 -5.42
CA ILE A 88 0.45 -5.36 -4.10
C ILE A 88 -0.62 -6.43 -3.96
N LYS A 89 -1.47 -6.63 -4.98
CA LYS A 89 -2.53 -7.65 -4.97
C LYS A 89 -1.94 -9.05 -4.79
N ASN A 90 -0.91 -9.39 -5.55
CA ASN A 90 -0.25 -10.69 -5.43
C ASN A 90 0.39 -10.83 -4.05
N ALA A 91 1.06 -9.81 -3.55
CA ALA A 91 1.64 -9.82 -2.22
C ALA A 91 0.59 -10.08 -1.12
N ILE A 92 -0.59 -9.46 -1.21
CA ILE A 92 -1.71 -9.71 -0.27
C ILE A 92 -2.25 -11.13 -0.40
N ASN A 93 -2.36 -11.66 -1.61
CA ASN A 93 -2.84 -13.02 -1.82
C ASN A 93 -1.89 -14.08 -1.23
N HIS A 94 -0.57 -13.81 -1.23
CA HIS A 94 0.43 -14.70 -0.63
C HIS A 94 0.54 -14.49 0.89
N ASP A 95 0.49 -13.24 1.34
CA ASP A 95 0.53 -12.86 2.75
C ASP A 95 -0.60 -11.87 3.03
N GLY A 96 -1.73 -12.39 3.52
CA GLY A 96 -2.94 -11.62 3.81
C GLY A 96 -2.76 -10.49 4.81
N HIS A 97 -1.59 -10.39 5.46
CA HIS A 97 -1.24 -9.34 6.39
C HIS A 97 -0.12 -8.42 5.90
N ILE A 98 0.33 -8.51 4.66
CA ILE A 98 1.50 -7.76 4.16
C ILE A 98 1.40 -6.22 4.31
N LEU A 99 0.18 -5.65 4.24
CA LEU A 99 -0.07 -4.22 4.44
C LEU A 99 -0.66 -3.90 5.81
N PHE A 100 -1.63 -4.69 6.26
CA PHE A 100 -2.37 -4.44 7.50
C PHE A 100 -2.46 -5.69 8.35
N SER A 101 -2.26 -5.54 9.64
CA SER A 101 -2.67 -6.55 10.61
C SER A 101 -4.18 -6.51 10.83
N SER A 102 -4.77 -7.64 11.21
CA SER A 102 -6.19 -7.70 11.58
C SER A 102 -6.53 -6.76 12.74
N SER A 103 -5.60 -6.58 13.69
CA SER A 103 -5.76 -5.64 14.81
C SER A 103 -5.76 -4.19 14.35
N PHE A 104 -4.92 -3.83 13.39
CA PHE A 104 -4.94 -2.50 12.78
C PHE A 104 -6.29 -2.23 12.10
N LEU A 105 -6.78 -3.16 11.26
CA LEU A 105 -8.05 -3.02 10.56
C LEU A 105 -9.24 -2.94 11.52
N HIS A 106 -9.25 -3.76 12.57
CA HIS A 106 -10.29 -3.71 13.59
C HIS A 106 -10.33 -2.36 14.32
N THR A 107 -9.18 -1.84 14.74
CA THR A 107 -9.11 -0.57 15.47
C THR A 107 -9.45 0.62 14.56
N ILE A 108 -8.93 0.64 13.32
CA ILE A 108 -9.19 1.76 12.40
C ILE A 108 -10.66 1.83 11.96
N GLN A 109 -11.38 0.71 11.96
CA GLN A 109 -12.81 0.69 11.63
C GLN A 109 -13.64 1.57 12.58
N GLY A 110 -13.20 1.77 13.83
CA GLY A 110 -13.84 2.71 14.76
C GLY A 110 -13.84 4.15 14.26
N TYR A 111 -12.84 4.55 13.47
CA TYR A 111 -12.70 5.88 12.87
C TYR A 111 -13.48 6.05 11.57
N LEU A 112 -13.81 4.94 10.89
CA LEU A 112 -14.55 4.96 9.63
C LEU A 112 -16.07 4.99 9.84
N LYS A 113 -16.53 4.51 11.00
CA LYS A 113 -17.96 4.53 11.34
C LYS A 113 -18.40 5.99 11.56
N PRO A 114 -19.56 6.40 11.01
CA PRO A 114 -20.12 7.70 11.34
C PRO A 114 -20.33 7.79 12.85
N PRO A 115 -20.04 8.94 13.47
CA PRO A 115 -20.14 9.09 14.92
C PRO A 115 -21.58 8.79 15.35
N SER A 116 -21.74 7.78 16.20
CA SER A 116 -23.06 7.33 16.69
C SER A 116 -23.74 8.37 17.58
N THR A 117 -22.98 9.37 18.02
CA THR A 117 -23.39 10.52 18.81
C THR A 117 -22.60 11.75 18.34
N PRO A 118 -23.18 12.97 18.34
CA PRO A 118 -22.44 14.18 18.01
C PRO A 118 -21.38 14.46 19.10
N THR A 119 -20.22 13.85 18.97
CA THR A 119 -19.04 14.14 19.79
C THR A 119 -18.45 15.49 19.40
N PRO A 120 -17.82 16.21 20.36
CA PRO A 120 -17.15 17.46 20.07
C PRO A 120 -16.12 17.26 18.94
N THR A 121 -16.03 18.27 18.07
CA THR A 121 -15.18 18.32 16.88
C THR A 121 -13.76 17.89 17.25
N THR A 122 -13.44 16.61 17.03
CA THR A 122 -12.10 16.09 17.31
C THR A 122 -11.16 16.76 16.34
N SER A 123 -10.16 17.47 16.86
CA SER A 123 -9.25 18.24 16.02
C SER A 123 -8.54 17.30 15.02
N VAL A 124 -8.33 17.77 13.79
CA VAL A 124 -7.60 17.00 12.74
C VAL A 124 -6.22 16.55 13.23
N LEU A 125 -5.58 17.36 14.08
CA LEU A 125 -4.27 17.03 14.69
C LEU A 125 -4.37 15.85 15.66
N THR A 126 -5.47 15.73 16.40
CA THR A 126 -5.71 14.60 17.31
C THR A 126 -5.85 13.31 16.50
N VAL A 127 -6.70 13.31 15.47
CA VAL A 127 -6.89 12.14 14.60
C VAL A 127 -5.56 11.70 13.97
N ARG A 128 -4.77 12.64 13.44
CA ARG A 128 -3.44 12.35 12.88
C ARG A 128 -2.51 11.67 13.87
N ARG A 129 -2.45 12.16 15.12
CA ARG A 129 -1.62 11.56 16.18
C ARG A 129 -2.07 10.15 16.51
N GLU A 130 -3.38 9.92 16.55
CA GLU A 130 -3.95 8.60 16.82
C GLU A 130 -3.65 7.61 15.68
N ILE A 131 -3.83 8.00 14.42
CA ILE A 131 -3.46 7.15 13.28
C ILE A 131 -1.96 6.82 13.30
N TYR A 132 -1.09 7.79 13.60
CA TYR A 132 0.34 7.54 13.77
C TYR A 132 0.63 6.56 14.91
N HIS A 133 -0.09 6.67 16.04
CA HIS A 133 0.01 5.71 17.13
C HIS A 133 -0.41 4.30 16.68
N LEU A 134 -1.51 4.16 15.92
CA LEU A 134 -1.94 2.87 15.39
C LEU A 134 -0.88 2.21 14.49
N PHE A 135 -0.20 2.99 13.64
CA PHE A 135 0.91 2.47 12.83
C PHE A 135 2.04 1.90 13.68
N ASN A 136 2.36 2.54 14.81
CA ASN A 136 3.46 2.09 15.68
C ASN A 136 3.08 0.91 16.57
N THR A 137 1.80 0.80 16.94
CA THR A 137 1.31 -0.23 17.86
C THR A 137 0.88 -1.50 17.15
N HIS A 138 0.30 -1.40 15.96
CA HIS A 138 -0.35 -2.55 15.29
C HIS A 138 0.35 -3.04 14.03
N LEU A 139 1.35 -2.33 13.49
CA LEU A 139 2.08 -2.75 12.31
C LEU A 139 3.54 -3.06 12.67
N SER A 140 4.07 -4.13 12.10
CA SER A 140 5.50 -4.40 12.07
C SER A 140 6.24 -3.30 11.30
N GLU A 141 7.56 -3.19 11.53
CA GLU A 141 8.37 -2.21 10.82
C GLU A 141 8.29 -2.37 9.29
N ALA A 142 8.27 -3.60 8.79
CA ALA A 142 8.19 -3.89 7.36
C ALA A 142 6.84 -3.48 6.75
N GLN A 143 5.73 -3.82 7.41
CA GLN A 143 4.38 -3.37 7.02
C GLN A 143 4.30 -1.84 7.01
N ARG A 144 4.77 -1.20 8.08
CA ARG A 144 4.74 0.26 8.22
C ARG A 144 5.54 0.96 7.12
N ARG A 145 6.76 0.49 6.81
CA ARG A 145 7.60 1.06 5.73
C ARG A 145 6.90 0.94 4.37
N LEU A 146 6.34 -0.23 4.07
CA LEU A 146 5.64 -0.49 2.82
C LEU A 146 4.36 0.35 2.67
N LEU A 147 3.54 0.40 3.74
CA LEU A 147 2.33 1.20 3.76
C LEU A 147 2.64 2.71 3.63
N LEU A 148 3.66 3.20 4.33
CA LEU A 148 4.08 4.60 4.23
C LEU A 148 4.63 4.93 2.83
N LEU A 149 5.33 4.02 2.16
CA LEU A 149 5.76 4.21 0.77
C LEU A 149 4.54 4.43 -0.14
N ILE A 150 3.55 3.54 -0.07
CA ILE A 150 2.32 3.62 -0.87
C ILE A 150 1.59 4.93 -0.56
N LEU A 151 1.31 5.20 0.70
CA LEU A 151 0.52 6.36 1.08
C LEU A 151 1.25 7.69 0.80
N ALA A 152 2.58 7.75 0.93
CA ALA A 152 3.36 8.92 0.57
C ALA A 152 3.28 9.19 -0.95
N HIS A 153 3.38 8.14 -1.77
CA HIS A 153 3.20 8.26 -3.21
C HIS A 153 1.79 8.76 -3.56
N LEU A 154 0.74 8.11 -3.03
CA LEU A 154 -0.65 8.54 -3.26
C LEU A 154 -0.87 9.99 -2.83
N ARG A 155 -0.28 10.40 -1.68
CA ARG A 155 -0.36 11.78 -1.23
C ARG A 155 0.34 12.74 -2.21
N ARG A 156 1.52 12.41 -2.73
CA ARG A 156 2.18 13.23 -3.77
C ARG A 156 1.32 13.32 -5.03
N VAL A 157 0.71 12.22 -5.47
CA VAL A 157 -0.21 12.23 -6.62
C VAL A 157 -1.32 13.25 -6.44
N THR A 158 -1.92 13.35 -5.25
CA THR A 158 -2.95 14.38 -4.99
C THR A 158 -2.44 15.82 -5.12
N THR A 159 -1.12 16.05 -5.04
CA THR A 159 -0.52 17.38 -5.16
C THR A 159 -0.23 17.79 -6.61
N PHE A 160 0.21 16.86 -7.45
CA PHE A 160 0.57 17.18 -8.85
C PHE A 160 -0.55 16.85 -9.85
N ALA A 161 -1.38 15.84 -9.59
CA ALA A 161 -2.49 15.43 -10.45
C ALA A 161 -3.82 15.89 -9.85
N LYS A 162 -4.21 17.14 -10.13
CA LYS A 162 -5.40 17.79 -9.51
C LYS A 162 -6.72 17.02 -9.67
N HIS A 163 -6.83 16.18 -10.69
CA HIS A 163 -8.01 15.35 -10.96
C HIS A 163 -8.05 14.05 -10.13
N LEU A 164 -6.96 13.72 -9.41
CA LEU A 164 -6.85 12.57 -8.51
C LEU A 164 -6.88 13.03 -7.06
N THR A 165 -8.09 13.23 -6.54
CA THR A 165 -8.27 13.48 -5.10
C THR A 165 -8.08 12.21 -4.28
N SER A 166 -7.94 12.34 -2.95
CA SER A 166 -7.88 11.18 -2.04
C SER A 166 -9.09 10.24 -2.23
N GLN A 167 -10.28 10.78 -2.54
CA GLN A 167 -11.48 9.99 -2.82
C GLN A 167 -11.38 9.20 -4.13
N VAL A 168 -10.84 9.81 -5.19
CA VAL A 168 -10.62 9.11 -6.47
C VAL A 168 -9.58 8.01 -6.30
N LEU A 169 -8.47 8.32 -5.62
CA LEU A 169 -7.43 7.33 -5.33
C LEU A 169 -7.97 6.18 -4.47
N GLU A 170 -8.87 6.44 -3.52
CA GLU A 170 -9.55 5.39 -2.78
C GLU A 170 -10.32 4.45 -3.70
N LEU A 171 -11.11 4.97 -4.64
CA LEU A 171 -11.83 4.12 -5.61
C LEU A 171 -10.89 3.26 -6.45
N CYS A 172 -9.74 3.82 -6.84
CA CYS A 172 -8.75 3.13 -7.66
C CYS A 172 -7.95 2.06 -6.92
N TRP A 173 -7.73 2.21 -5.61
CA TRP A 173 -6.77 1.42 -4.83
C TRP A 173 -7.40 0.54 -3.75
N LEU A 174 -8.54 0.92 -3.18
CA LEU A 174 -9.19 0.16 -2.10
C LEU A 174 -9.49 -1.30 -2.51
N PRO A 175 -9.99 -1.61 -3.73
CA PRO A 175 -10.21 -3.00 -4.14
C PRO A 175 -8.93 -3.82 -4.23
N THR A 176 -7.81 -3.17 -4.51
CA THR A 176 -6.49 -3.83 -4.60
C THR A 176 -5.95 -4.13 -3.20
N ILE A 177 -6.14 -3.21 -2.26
CA ILE A 177 -5.51 -3.22 -0.94
C ILE A 177 -6.33 -4.02 0.10
N ILE A 178 -7.65 -3.98 0.01
CA ILE A 178 -8.57 -4.60 0.98
C ILE A 178 -9.31 -5.82 0.39
N GLY A 179 -9.40 -5.91 -0.94
CA GLY A 179 -10.23 -6.89 -1.63
C GLY A 179 -11.67 -6.41 -1.82
N ILE A 180 -12.35 -6.99 -2.81
CA ILE A 180 -13.69 -6.57 -3.25
C ILE A 180 -14.75 -6.83 -2.17
N ASP A 181 -14.63 -7.95 -1.45
CA ASP A 181 -15.64 -8.39 -0.47
C ASP A 181 -15.72 -7.49 0.77
N SER A 182 -14.66 -6.73 1.05
CA SER A 182 -14.56 -5.88 2.24
C SER A 182 -14.66 -4.38 1.93
N LEU A 183 -14.98 -3.99 0.68
CA LEU A 183 -14.99 -2.58 0.24
C LEU A 183 -15.91 -1.69 1.08
N GLN A 184 -17.14 -2.14 1.34
CA GLN A 184 -18.11 -1.34 2.10
C GLN A 184 -17.68 -1.15 3.56
N GLN A 185 -17.06 -2.17 4.14
CA GLN A 185 -16.61 -2.15 5.53
C GLN A 185 -15.50 -1.11 5.77
N TYR A 186 -14.63 -0.91 4.78
CA TYR A 186 -13.45 -0.05 4.88
C TYR A 186 -13.50 1.17 3.96
N ARG A 187 -14.70 1.60 3.56
CA ARG A 187 -14.88 2.86 2.84
C ARG A 187 -14.40 4.03 3.70
N GLY A 188 -13.68 4.96 3.09
CA GLY A 188 -13.01 6.09 3.75
C GLY A 188 -11.62 5.77 4.31
N LEU A 189 -11.17 4.51 4.26
CA LEU A 189 -9.87 4.10 4.81
C LEU A 189 -8.72 4.84 4.14
N LEU A 190 -8.63 4.81 2.81
CA LEU A 190 -7.51 5.43 2.11
C LEU A 190 -7.59 6.95 2.18
N VAL A 191 -8.79 7.55 2.14
CA VAL A 191 -8.95 8.98 2.39
C VAL A 191 -8.39 9.36 3.77
N LEU A 192 -8.82 8.66 4.82
CA LEU A 192 -8.34 8.90 6.19
C LEU A 192 -6.82 8.77 6.29
N LEU A 193 -6.24 7.72 5.70
CA LEU A 193 -4.80 7.46 5.77
C LEU A 193 -3.97 8.46 4.96
N ILE A 194 -4.37 8.77 3.72
CA ILE A 194 -3.69 9.74 2.85
C ILE A 194 -3.69 11.13 3.50
N ASP A 195 -4.83 11.56 4.03
CA ASP A 195 -4.97 12.88 4.63
C ASP A 195 -4.32 12.98 6.01
N SER A 196 -4.02 11.83 6.64
CA SER A 196 -3.31 11.74 7.91
C SER A 196 -1.79 11.85 7.77
N ILE A 197 -1.24 11.59 6.59
CA ILE A 197 0.19 11.76 6.33
C ILE A 197 0.48 13.22 6.05
N ALA A 198 1.20 13.84 6.99
CA ALA A 198 1.81 15.13 6.74
C ALA A 198 2.91 14.92 5.69
N ILE A 199 2.82 15.64 4.56
CA ILE A 199 4.03 15.83 3.76
C ILE A 199 4.88 16.81 4.57
N THR A 200 5.87 16.30 5.32
CA THR A 200 7.03 17.12 5.68
C THR A 200 7.79 17.38 4.39
N THR A 201 7.32 18.34 3.59
CA THR A 201 8.16 19.02 2.63
C THR A 201 9.12 19.87 3.45
N THR A 202 10.24 19.27 3.88
CA THR A 202 11.44 20.06 4.13
C THR A 202 11.84 20.64 2.76
N THR A 203 11.59 21.95 2.64
CA THR A 203 12.16 22.85 1.63
C THR A 203 13.65 22.67 1.48
#